data_AF-A0A7S0KN41-F1
#
_entry.id   AF-A0A7S0KN41-F1
#
_cell.length_a   1.000
_cell.length_b   1.000
_cell.length_c   1.000
_cell.angle_alpha   90.00
_cell.angle_beta   90.00
_cell.angle_gamma   90.00
#
_symmetry.space_group_name_H-M   'P 1'
#
loop_
_entity.id
_entity.type
_entity.pdbx_description
1 polymer ?
#
loop_
_entity_poly.entity_id
_entity_poly.type
_entity_poly.pdbx_seq_one_letter_code
_entity_poly.pdbx_strand_id
1 'polypeptide(L)'
;QATRATVRRVIEPKLDSQRPKGISSMTFDAFNLGTIPPLIEHIALVPPDEADELQIQVKFTWKGNPKVVFKVQGPMIYGGTSPLKIDVGELAISATAKITLAHLMGEAPCVGGTQITLTEDPYVSYRIAVKAAPGMPSVSLGSIPGLGSAVRDAIT
;
A
#
# COMPACT_ATOMS: atom_id res chain seq x y z
N GLN A 1 9.71 6.25 -10.30
CA GLN A 1 8.52 6.36 -11.18
C GLN A 1 7.79 5.01 -11.34
N ALA A 2 8.51 3.89 -11.54
CA ALA A 2 7.93 2.55 -11.66
C ALA A 2 6.99 2.18 -10.49
N THR A 3 7.39 2.41 -9.23
CA THR A 3 6.58 2.08 -8.05
C THR A 3 5.21 2.75 -8.05
N ARG A 4 5.12 4.02 -8.46
CA ARG A 4 3.83 4.74 -8.53
C ARG A 4 2.89 4.12 -9.57
N ALA A 5 3.41 3.75 -10.74
CA ALA A 5 2.62 3.11 -11.77
C ALA A 5 2.13 1.72 -11.32
N THR A 6 3.02 0.94 -10.69
CA THR A 6 2.66 -0.38 -10.14
C THR A 6 1.61 -0.27 -9.04
N VAL A 7 1.77 0.64 -8.08
CA VAL A 7 0.81 0.80 -6.98
C VAL A 7 -0.57 1.18 -7.51
N ARG A 8 -0.66 2.16 -8.42
CA ARG A 8 -1.95 2.53 -9.02
C ARG A 8 -2.60 1.35 -9.75
N ARG A 9 -1.82 0.66 -10.58
CA ARG A 9 -2.29 -0.52 -11.34
C ARG A 9 -2.81 -1.65 -10.44
N VAL A 10 -2.24 -1.83 -9.25
CA VAL A 10 -2.64 -2.91 -8.33
C VAL A 10 -3.77 -2.47 -7.41
N ILE A 11 -3.72 -1.24 -6.89
CA ILE A 11 -4.64 -0.76 -5.86
C ILE A 11 -5.94 -0.19 -6.44
N GLU A 12 -5.90 0.57 -7.55
CA GLU A 12 -7.11 1.17 -8.12
C GLU A 12 -8.19 0.11 -8.48
N PRO A 13 -7.85 -1.04 -9.09
CA PRO A 13 -8.84 -2.11 -9.32
C PRO A 13 -9.43 -2.72 -8.03
N LYS A 14 -8.62 -2.82 -6.97
CA LYS A 14 -9.11 -3.28 -5.65
C LYS A 14 -10.11 -2.28 -5.07
N LEU A 15 -9.80 -0.99 -5.17
CA LEU A 15 -10.68 0.09 -4.70
C LEU A 15 -12.01 0.12 -5.44
N ASP A 16 -11.99 -0.10 -6.76
CA ASP A 16 -13.21 -0.14 -7.56
C ASP A 16 -14.07 -1.37 -7.26
N SER A 17 -13.45 -2.53 -7.08
CA SER A 17 -14.18 -3.78 -6.79
C SER A 17 -14.78 -3.82 -5.38
N GLN A 18 -14.14 -3.20 -4.40
CA GLN A 18 -14.62 -3.13 -3.00
C GLN A 18 -15.36 -1.82 -2.68
N ARG A 19 -15.79 -1.08 -3.70
CA ARG A 19 -16.44 0.21 -3.53
C ARG A 19 -17.73 0.09 -2.71
N PRO A 20 -17.85 0.83 -1.58
CA PRO A 20 -19.07 0.85 -0.78
C PRO A 20 -20.28 1.40 -1.53
N LYS A 21 -21.50 1.00 -1.12
CA LYS A 21 -22.74 1.55 -1.66
C LYS A 21 -22.81 3.06 -1.45
N GLY A 22 -23.21 3.79 -2.50
CA GLY A 22 -23.30 5.25 -2.47
C GLY A 22 -22.00 5.98 -2.81
N ILE A 23 -20.89 5.27 -3.05
CA ILE A 23 -19.66 5.88 -3.60
C ILE A 23 -19.66 5.68 -5.11
N SER A 24 -19.48 6.74 -5.89
CA SER A 24 -19.43 6.69 -7.36
C SER A 24 -18.04 6.38 -7.89
N SER A 25 -16.97 6.83 -7.22
CA SER A 25 -15.58 6.54 -7.59
C SER A 25 -14.63 6.69 -6.39
N MET A 26 -13.54 5.92 -6.37
CA MET A 26 -12.45 6.08 -5.41
C MET A 26 -11.09 5.92 -6.12
N THR A 27 -10.34 7.02 -6.27
CA THR A 27 -9.10 7.06 -7.08
C THR A 27 -7.99 7.83 -6.37
N PHE A 28 -6.72 7.66 -6.78
CA PHE A 28 -5.61 8.43 -6.22
C PHE A 28 -5.62 9.89 -6.71
N ASP A 29 -5.82 10.82 -5.78
CA ASP A 29 -5.61 12.26 -6.01
C ASP A 29 -4.11 12.58 -5.98
N ALA A 30 -3.38 12.02 -5.00
CA ALA A 30 -1.93 12.13 -4.88
C ALA A 30 -1.34 10.82 -4.35
N PHE A 31 -0.18 10.45 -4.87
CA PHE A 31 0.58 9.30 -4.37
C PHE A 31 2.08 9.57 -4.47
N ASN A 32 2.75 9.56 -3.32
CA ASN A 32 4.20 9.56 -3.17
C ASN A 32 4.56 8.77 -1.90
N LEU A 33 5.61 7.95 -1.95
CA LEU A 33 6.13 7.27 -0.76
C LEU A 33 7.00 8.19 0.11
N GLY A 34 7.36 9.38 -0.37
CA GLY A 34 8.18 10.33 0.35
C GLY A 34 9.66 10.15 0.03
N THR A 35 10.52 10.61 0.94
CA THR A 35 11.98 10.70 0.72
C THR A 35 12.79 9.90 1.73
N ILE A 36 12.14 9.38 2.77
CA ILE A 36 12.80 8.59 3.82
C ILE A 36 12.90 7.13 3.32
N PRO A 37 14.11 6.56 3.17
CA PRO A 37 14.28 5.17 2.77
C PRO A 37 13.98 4.20 3.94
N PRO A 38 13.70 2.92 3.65
CA PRO A 38 13.63 1.88 4.69
C PRO A 38 15.00 1.67 5.35
N LEU A 39 14.99 1.40 6.65
CA LEU A 39 16.13 0.94 7.42
C LEU A 39 16.18 -0.59 7.35
N ILE A 40 17.32 -1.13 6.91
CA ILE A 40 17.57 -2.56 6.97
C ILE A 40 18.11 -2.88 8.37
N GLU A 41 17.41 -3.74 9.09
CA GLU A 41 17.78 -4.17 10.44
C GLU A 41 18.70 -5.39 10.39
N HIS A 42 18.43 -6.32 9.48
CA HIS A 42 19.13 -7.59 9.39
C HIS A 42 19.08 -8.15 7.98
N ILE A 43 20.19 -8.74 7.53
CA ILE A 43 20.30 -9.47 6.27
C ILE A 43 20.95 -10.82 6.59
N ALA A 44 20.34 -11.91 6.12
CA ALA A 44 20.93 -13.23 6.20
C ALA A 44 20.71 -14.02 4.91
N LEU A 45 21.68 -14.85 4.57
CA LEU A 45 21.47 -15.95 3.62
C LEU A 45 20.74 -17.07 4.36
N VAL A 46 19.71 -17.62 3.73
CA VAL A 46 18.97 -18.77 4.28
C VAL A 46 19.20 -19.99 3.40
N PRO A 47 19.10 -21.21 3.96
CA PRO A 47 19.16 -22.42 3.16
C PRO A 47 18.13 -22.35 2.02
N PRO A 48 18.53 -22.67 0.78
CA PRO A 48 17.61 -22.60 -0.34
C PRO A 48 16.58 -23.74 -0.26
N ASP A 49 15.39 -23.50 -0.81
CA ASP A 49 14.34 -24.51 -0.89
C ASP A 49 14.67 -25.52 -2.01
N GLU A 50 15.28 -25.05 -3.12
CA GLU A 50 15.77 -25.87 -4.23
C GLU A 50 17.28 -25.65 -4.52
N ALA A 51 17.93 -26.62 -5.16
CA ALA A 51 19.40 -26.63 -5.30
C ALA A 51 19.95 -25.50 -6.18
N ASP A 52 19.14 -24.96 -7.09
CA ASP A 52 19.48 -23.89 -8.02
C ASP A 52 18.87 -22.54 -7.61
N GLU A 53 18.67 -22.34 -6.30
CA GLU A 53 18.20 -21.08 -5.73
C GLU A 53 19.23 -20.39 -4.83
N LEU A 54 19.15 -19.06 -4.78
CA LEU A 54 19.75 -18.25 -3.72
C LEU A 54 18.64 -17.55 -2.94
N GLN A 55 18.57 -17.81 -1.63
CA GLN A 55 17.57 -17.19 -0.76
C GLN A 55 18.21 -16.24 0.24
N ILE A 56 17.69 -15.02 0.31
CA ILE A 56 18.14 -13.95 1.19
C ILE A 56 16.94 -13.47 2.01
N GLN A 57 17.09 -13.42 3.33
CA GLN A 57 16.10 -12.83 4.22
C GLN A 57 16.54 -11.44 4.66
N VAL A 58 15.66 -10.46 4.51
CA VAL A 58 15.89 -9.06 4.86
C VAL A 58 14.80 -8.61 5.82
N LYS A 59 15.19 -8.25 7.04
CA LYS A 59 14.31 -7.57 7.99
C LYS A 59 14.48 -6.07 7.84
N PHE A 60 13.40 -5.34 7.67
CA PHE A 60 13.44 -3.89 7.49
C PHE A 60 12.29 -3.19 8.22
N THR A 61 12.56 -1.96 8.61
CA THR A 61 11.56 -1.01 9.10
C THR A 61 11.53 0.23 8.23
N TRP A 62 10.35 0.79 8.03
CA TRP A 62 10.16 2.00 7.26
C TRP A 62 9.17 2.91 7.96
N LYS A 63 9.64 4.09 8.38
CA LYS A 63 8.81 5.14 8.97
C LYS A 63 8.85 6.34 8.03
N GLY A 64 8.04 6.25 6.98
CA GLY A 64 8.09 7.18 5.86
C GLY A 64 7.29 8.45 6.09
N ASN A 65 7.46 9.41 5.19
CA ASN A 65 6.61 10.59 5.04
C ASN A 65 5.81 10.53 3.72
N PRO A 66 4.99 9.50 3.50
CA PRO A 66 4.26 9.38 2.25
C PRO A 66 3.16 10.45 2.16
N LYS A 67 2.76 10.73 0.92
CA LYS A 67 1.58 11.51 0.59
C LYS A 67 0.64 10.62 -0.20
N VAL A 68 -0.30 9.99 0.48
CA VAL A 68 -1.32 9.12 -0.12
C VAL A 68 -2.67 9.75 0.10
N VAL A 69 -3.28 10.27 -0.97
CA VAL A 69 -4.57 10.93 -0.92
C VAL A 69 -5.51 10.29 -1.92
N PHE A 70 -6.64 9.79 -1.44
CA PHE A 70 -7.73 9.28 -2.27
C PHE A 70 -8.80 10.35 -2.46
N LYS A 71 -9.26 10.53 -3.69
CA LYS A 71 -10.48 11.28 -4.00
C LYS A 71 -11.65 10.31 -4.04
N VAL A 72 -12.64 10.57 -3.20
CA VAL A 72 -13.88 9.80 -3.11
C VAL A 72 -15.03 10.67 -3.61
N GLN A 73 -15.80 10.17 -4.56
CA GLN A 73 -16.98 10.85 -5.10
C GLN A 73 -18.23 10.02 -4.83
N GLY A 74 -19.38 10.67 -4.79
CA GLY A 74 -20.66 10.00 -4.56
C GLY A 74 -21.21 10.00 -3.12
N PRO A 75 -20.41 10.01 -2.02
CA PRO A 75 -21.00 9.83 -0.71
C PRO A 75 -22.04 10.93 -0.43
N MET A 76 -23.22 10.47 -0.03
CA MET A 76 -24.33 11.33 0.36
C MET A 76 -24.10 11.76 1.80
N ILE A 77 -23.72 13.02 1.98
CA ILE A 77 -23.47 13.64 3.27
C ILE A 77 -24.24 14.94 3.34
N TYR A 78 -24.85 15.22 4.48
CA TYR A 78 -25.61 16.45 4.72
C TYR A 78 -26.69 16.77 3.65
N GLY A 79 -27.33 15.73 3.10
CA GLY A 79 -28.43 15.89 2.13
C GLY A 79 -28.00 16.08 0.68
N GLY A 80 -26.71 15.95 0.34
CA GLY A 80 -26.21 16.05 -1.03
C GLY A 80 -24.97 15.20 -1.31
N THR A 81 -24.64 15.04 -2.60
CA THR A 81 -23.40 14.38 -3.02
C THR A 81 -22.25 15.35 -2.91
N SER A 82 -21.18 14.97 -2.20
CA SER A 82 -20.02 15.84 -2.04
C SER A 82 -18.71 15.05 -2.13
N PRO A 83 -17.69 15.56 -2.84
CA PRO A 83 -16.40 14.90 -2.91
C PRO A 83 -15.68 15.01 -1.57
N LEU A 84 -15.00 13.93 -1.20
CA LEU A 84 -14.16 13.84 -0.01
C LEU A 84 -12.74 13.48 -0.40
N LYS A 85 -11.78 13.92 0.40
CA LYS A 85 -10.40 13.45 0.32
C LYS A 85 -10.06 12.63 1.56
N ILE A 86 -9.49 11.45 1.34
CA ILE A 86 -8.98 10.59 2.41
C ILE A 86 -7.47 10.65 2.34
N ASP A 87 -6.87 11.23 3.36
CA ASP A 87 -5.44 11.39 3.52
C ASP A 87 -4.90 10.27 4.42
N VAL A 88 -3.98 9.47 3.89
CA VAL A 88 -3.29 8.41 4.62
C VAL A 88 -1.84 8.85 4.83
N GLY A 89 -1.51 9.08 6.10
CA GLY A 89 -0.20 9.58 6.53
C GLY A 89 0.36 8.76 7.69
N GLU A 90 1.53 9.17 8.18
CA GLU A 90 2.22 8.52 9.32
C GLU A 90 2.40 6.99 9.12
N LEU A 91 2.67 6.57 7.88
CA LEU A 91 2.80 5.16 7.53
C LEU A 91 4.13 4.60 8.08
N ALA A 92 4.00 3.61 8.95
CA ALA A 92 5.10 2.83 9.49
C ALA A 92 4.91 1.36 9.12
N ILE A 93 5.95 0.74 8.57
CA ILE A 93 5.97 -0.67 8.17
C ILE A 93 7.15 -1.33 8.88
N SER A 94 6.93 -2.52 9.43
CA SER A 94 7.99 -3.43 9.87
C SER A 94 7.70 -4.79 9.27
N ALA A 95 8.66 -5.33 8.52
CA ALA A 95 8.44 -6.57 7.80
C ALA A 95 9.76 -7.34 7.59
N THR A 96 9.61 -8.63 7.38
CA THR A 96 10.70 -9.53 7.00
C THR A 96 10.39 -10.09 5.62
N ALA A 97 11.23 -9.78 4.63
CA ALA A 97 11.08 -10.25 3.26
C ALA A 97 12.09 -11.36 2.95
N LYS A 98 11.63 -12.40 2.23
CA LYS A 98 12.48 -13.42 1.61
C LYS A 98 12.59 -13.10 0.12
N ILE A 99 13.83 -12.95 -0.35
CA ILE A 99 14.19 -12.73 -1.74
C ILE A 99 14.75 -14.06 -2.25
N THR A 100 14.08 -14.67 -3.21
CA THR A 100 14.51 -15.90 -3.87
C THR A 100 14.94 -15.58 -5.29
N LEU A 101 16.17 -15.93 -5.64
CA LEU A 101 16.70 -15.87 -7.00
C LEU A 101 16.71 -17.28 -7.59
N ALA A 102 15.97 -17.50 -8.67
CA ALA A 102 15.78 -18.81 -9.29
C ALA A 102 15.43 -18.64 -10.79
N HIS A 103 15.86 -19.47 -11.72
CA HIS A 103 16.85 -20.55 -11.63
C HIS A 103 18.27 -19.98 -11.79
N LEU A 104 19.22 -20.44 -10.98
CA LEU A 104 20.63 -20.06 -11.10
C LEU A 104 21.29 -20.76 -12.29
N MET A 105 22.01 -19.99 -13.11
CA MET A 105 22.62 -20.45 -14.37
C MET A 105 24.10 -20.08 -14.43
N GLY A 106 24.91 -20.93 -15.08
CA GLY A 106 26.34 -20.69 -15.28
C GLY A 106 26.69 -19.66 -16.37
N GLU A 107 25.69 -19.16 -17.09
CA GLU A 107 25.81 -18.16 -18.15
C GLU A 107 24.90 -16.95 -17.88
N ALA A 108 25.25 -15.78 -18.43
CA ALA A 108 24.47 -14.57 -18.26
C ALA A 108 23.03 -14.77 -18.78
N PRO A 109 21.97 -14.35 -18.04
CA PRO A 109 21.99 -13.39 -16.92
C PRO A 109 22.24 -13.99 -15.51
N CYS A 110 22.70 -15.23 -15.40
CA CYS A 110 23.02 -15.97 -14.16
C CYS A 110 21.83 -16.27 -13.23
N VAL A 111 20.72 -15.53 -13.38
CA VAL A 111 19.48 -15.68 -12.60
C VAL A 111 18.30 -15.59 -13.55
N GLY A 112 17.44 -16.62 -13.58
CA GLY A 112 16.25 -16.65 -14.43
C GLY A 112 15.11 -15.75 -13.96
N GLY A 113 15.04 -15.46 -12.66
CA GLY A 113 13.92 -14.78 -12.04
C GLY A 113 14.17 -14.39 -10.59
N THR A 114 13.32 -13.50 -10.07
CA THR A 114 13.37 -13.02 -8.70
C THR A 114 11.98 -13.00 -8.12
N GLN A 115 11.82 -13.64 -6.97
CA GLN A 115 10.60 -13.62 -6.18
C GLN A 115 10.87 -12.93 -4.85
N ILE A 116 9.94 -12.08 -4.43
CA ILE A 116 9.98 -11.41 -3.13
C ILE A 116 8.69 -11.77 -2.41
N THR A 117 8.81 -12.41 -1.25
CA THR A 117 7.68 -12.74 -0.37
C THR A 117 7.90 -12.15 1.01
N LEU A 118 6.80 -11.91 1.74
CA LEU A 118 6.87 -11.63 3.16
C LEU A 118 6.83 -12.96 3.91
N THR A 119 7.71 -13.14 4.90
CA THR A 119 7.78 -14.39 5.67
C THR A 119 6.68 -14.48 6.72
N GLU A 120 6.10 -13.34 7.08
CA GLU A 120 5.04 -13.17 8.07
C GLU A 120 4.20 -11.93 7.71
N ASP A 121 3.02 -11.80 8.33
CA ASP A 121 2.20 -10.61 8.15
C ASP A 121 2.96 -9.37 8.61
N PRO A 122 3.12 -8.35 7.75
CA PRO A 122 3.87 -7.16 8.12
C PRO A 122 3.11 -6.38 9.19
N TYR A 123 3.85 -5.79 10.13
CA TYR A 123 3.27 -4.76 10.98
C TYR A 123 3.12 -3.48 10.17
N VAL A 124 1.88 -2.99 10.06
CA VAL A 124 1.54 -1.76 9.35
C VAL A 124 0.76 -0.84 10.28
N SER A 125 1.27 0.36 10.51
CA SER A 125 0.60 1.43 11.25
C SER A 125 0.45 2.64 10.37
N TYR A 126 -0.68 3.31 10.44
CA TYR A 126 -1.00 4.49 9.63
C TYR A 126 -2.03 5.34 10.32
N ARG A 127 -2.13 6.60 9.88
CA ARG A 127 -3.16 7.54 10.30
C ARG A 127 -4.01 7.95 9.12
N ILE A 128 -5.33 7.95 9.31
CA ILE A 128 -6.28 8.43 8.31
C ILE A 128 -6.89 9.75 8.76
N ALA A 129 -6.92 10.73 7.86
CA ALA A 129 -7.69 11.95 8.01
C ALA A 129 -8.67 12.11 6.83
N VAL A 130 -9.91 12.49 7.13
CA VAL A 130 -10.92 12.77 6.11
C VAL A 130 -11.10 14.27 6.00
N LYS A 131 -10.96 14.81 4.78
CA LYS A 131 -11.09 16.22 4.47
C LYS A 131 -12.30 16.41 3.55
N ALA A 132 -13.31 17.10 4.05
CA ALA A 132 -14.46 17.52 3.27
C ALA A 132 -14.17 18.80 2.47
N ALA A 133 -15.06 19.16 1.55
CA ALA A 133 -14.94 20.42 0.82
C ALA A 133 -15.00 21.63 1.79
N PRO A 134 -14.35 22.76 1.45
CA PRO A 134 -14.42 23.97 2.26
C PRO A 134 -15.86 24.37 2.59
N GLY A 135 -16.13 24.68 3.86
CA GLY A 135 -17.47 25.02 4.33
C GLY A 135 -18.34 23.85 4.79
N MET A 136 -17.87 22.60 4.66
CA MET A 136 -18.56 21.43 5.24
C MET A 136 -18.09 21.13 6.67
N PRO A 137 -18.97 20.57 7.52
CA PRO A 137 -18.57 20.08 8.83
C PRO A 137 -17.55 18.93 8.73
N SER A 138 -16.83 18.68 9.81
CA SER A 138 -15.85 17.58 9.88
C SER A 138 -16.56 16.23 9.67
N VAL A 139 -16.13 15.47 8.68
CA VAL A 139 -16.63 14.12 8.37
C VAL A 139 -15.66 13.09 8.93
N SER A 140 -16.18 12.05 9.59
CA SER A 140 -15.36 10.92 10.05
C SER A 140 -15.53 9.72 9.11
N LEU A 141 -14.57 8.80 9.08
CA LEU A 141 -14.69 7.56 8.32
C LEU A 141 -15.93 6.74 8.70
N GLY A 142 -16.32 6.78 9.98
CA GLY A 142 -17.50 6.07 10.49
C GLY A 142 -18.83 6.68 10.03
N SER A 143 -18.81 7.92 9.54
CA SER A 143 -20.00 8.59 9.02
C SER A 143 -20.45 8.06 7.65
N ILE A 144 -19.59 7.29 6.97
CA ILE A 144 -19.90 6.69 5.66
C ILE A 144 -19.77 5.17 5.78
N PRO A 145 -20.90 4.43 5.76
CA PRO A 145 -20.88 2.98 5.89
C PRO A 145 -19.98 2.31 4.85
N GLY A 146 -19.10 1.41 5.31
CA GLY A 146 -18.19 0.63 4.46
C GLY A 146 -16.94 1.36 3.96
N LEU A 147 -16.82 2.68 4.13
CA LEU A 147 -15.64 3.43 3.66
C LEU A 147 -14.38 3.10 4.45
N GLY A 148 -14.50 2.95 5.78
CA GLY A 148 -13.38 2.59 6.63
C GLY A 148 -12.78 1.21 6.31
N SER A 149 -13.63 0.22 6.01
CA SER A 149 -13.17 -1.12 5.61
C SER A 149 -12.52 -1.09 4.24
N ALA A 150 -13.16 -0.44 3.25
CA ALA A 150 -12.60 -0.35 1.90
C ALA A 150 -11.22 0.33 1.86
N VAL A 151 -11.00 1.36 2.69
CA VAL A 151 -9.68 2.01 2.81
C VAL A 151 -8.67 1.11 3.52
N ARG A 152 -9.09 0.38 4.57
CA ARG A 152 -8.20 -0.54 5.30
C ARG A 152 -7.74 -1.68 4.41
N ASP A 153 -8.67 -2.33 3.71
CA ASP A 153 -8.41 -3.47 2.82
C ASP A 153 -7.56 -3.08 1.59
N ALA A 154 -7.51 -1.79 1.26
CA ALA A 154 -6.61 -1.27 0.24
C ALA A 154 -5.16 -1.07 0.73
N ILE A 155 -4.98 -0.93 2.04
CA ILE A 155 -3.66 -0.68 2.67
C ILE A 155 -3.00 -2.00 3.10
N THR A 156 -3.79 -2.98 3.56
CA THR A 156 -3.33 -4.32 3.98
C THR A 156 -3.42 -5.32 2.84
#